data_AF-A0A8S4QKQ0-F1
#
_entry.id   AF-A0A8S4QKQ0-F1
#
_cell.length_a   1.000
_cell.length_b   1.000
_cell.length_c   1.000
_cell.angle_alpha   90.00
_cell.angle_beta   90.00
_cell.angle_gamma   90.00
#
_symmetry.space_group_name_H-M   'P 1'
#
loop_
_entity.id
_entity.type
_entity.pdbx_description
1 polymer ?
#
loop_
_entity_poly.entity_id
_entity_poly.type
_entity_poly.pdbx_seq_one_letter_code
_entity_poly.pdbx_strand_id
1 'polypeptide(L)'
;GEGGGLLQTDETFPSSLMSSLEFDFNATAAHLEAARHFPQQIDMFKRNARTVVQEMSSLGPMLDPILLELFRTEFHISFLWGERGVLTSPNQRFARLTDILSAMATKLANQPPDSDDAV
;
A
#
# COMPACT_ATOMS: atom_id res chain seq x y z
N GLY A 1 -17.23 -34.55 8.81
CA GLY A 1 -16.45 -33.79 7.82
C GLY A 1 -16.81 -32.35 7.99
N GLU A 2 -16.05 -31.62 8.80
CA GLU A 2 -16.27 -30.20 9.06
C GLU A 2 -15.16 -29.43 8.35
N GLY A 3 -15.47 -28.94 7.15
CA GLY A 3 -14.55 -28.25 6.27
C GLY A 3 -15.23 -27.03 5.64
N GLY A 4 -15.77 -26.16 6.50
CA GLY A 4 -16.51 -24.96 6.09
C GLY A 4 -16.30 -23.82 7.08
N GLY A 5 -15.05 -23.55 7.46
CA GLY A 5 -14.72 -22.28 8.11
C GLY A 5 -14.90 -21.18 7.08
N LEU A 6 -15.99 -20.41 7.20
CA LEU A 6 -16.20 -19.15 6.50
C LEU A 6 -14.88 -18.36 6.49
N LEU A 7 -14.46 -17.93 5.30
CA LEU A 7 -13.42 -16.92 5.15
C LEU A 7 -13.80 -15.76 6.07
N GLN A 8 -13.07 -15.58 7.17
CA GLN A 8 -13.29 -14.45 8.07
C GLN A 8 -13.13 -13.19 7.22
N THR A 9 -14.15 -12.33 7.20
CA THR A 9 -14.07 -11.03 6.55
C THR A 9 -12.93 -10.27 7.22
N ASP A 10 -11.93 -9.88 6.44
CA ASP A 10 -10.83 -9.08 6.94
C ASP A 10 -11.33 -7.64 7.16
N GLU A 11 -11.84 -7.37 8.36
CA GLU A 11 -12.35 -6.06 8.80
C GLU A 11 -11.26 -4.97 8.83
N THR A 12 -10.01 -5.30 8.52
CA THR A 12 -8.89 -4.36 8.47
C THR A 12 -9.09 -3.29 7.41
N PHE A 13 -9.78 -3.63 6.32
CA PHE A 13 -10.12 -2.71 5.24
C PHE A 13 -11.60 -2.86 4.90
N PRO A 14 -12.51 -2.22 5.66
CA PRO A 14 -13.95 -2.35 5.46
C PRO A 14 -14.42 -1.77 4.10
N SER A 15 -13.58 -0.95 3.45
CA SER A 15 -13.79 -0.46 2.09
C SER A 15 -13.03 -1.26 1.02
N SER A 16 -12.38 -2.38 1.38
CA SER A 16 -11.72 -3.27 0.41
C SER A 16 -12.76 -3.83 -0.57
N LEU A 17 -12.36 -4.12 -1.80
CA LEU A 17 -13.24 -4.76 -2.79
C LEU A 17 -13.88 -6.06 -2.26
N MET A 18 -13.23 -6.74 -1.32
CA MET A 18 -13.73 -7.96 -0.66
C MET A 18 -14.80 -7.68 0.41
N SER A 19 -14.87 -6.46 0.95
CA SER A 19 -15.77 -6.05 2.05
C SER A 19 -16.83 -5.02 1.64
N SER A 20 -16.54 -4.20 0.62
CA SER A 20 -17.34 -3.04 0.22
C SER A 20 -18.29 -3.28 -0.94
N LEU A 21 -18.16 -4.38 -1.67
CA LEU A 21 -19.00 -4.68 -2.82
C LEU A 21 -19.82 -5.92 -2.50
N GLU A 22 -21.13 -5.81 -2.61
CA GLU A 22 -21.96 -6.95 -2.98
C GLU A 22 -21.21 -7.70 -4.09
N PHE A 23 -20.83 -8.94 -3.78
CA PHE A 23 -19.86 -9.74 -4.53
C PHE A 23 -20.02 -9.59 -6.05
N ASP A 24 -19.24 -8.71 -6.69
CA ASP A 24 -19.30 -8.55 -8.15
C ASP A 24 -18.56 -9.73 -8.78
N PHE A 25 -19.36 -10.74 -9.12
CA PHE A 25 -18.88 -11.97 -9.75
C PHE A 25 -18.22 -11.70 -11.11
N ASN A 26 -18.61 -10.64 -11.82
CA ASN A 26 -18.01 -10.30 -13.10
C ASN A 26 -16.59 -9.75 -12.89
N ALA A 27 -16.40 -8.83 -11.93
CA ALA A 27 -15.08 -8.34 -11.56
C ALA A 27 -14.18 -9.48 -11.07
N THR A 28 -14.70 -10.34 -10.22
CA THR A 28 -13.96 -11.51 -9.71
C THR A 28 -13.54 -12.45 -10.84
N ALA A 29 -14.46 -12.80 -11.75
CA ALA A 29 -14.17 -13.65 -12.89
C ALA A 29 -13.12 -13.02 -13.82
N ALA A 30 -13.22 -11.71 -14.09
CA ALA A 30 -12.23 -10.99 -14.89
C ALA A 30 -10.84 -11.01 -14.24
N HIS A 31 -10.74 -10.81 -12.92
CA HIS A 31 -9.46 -10.90 -12.20
C HIS A 31 -8.86 -12.31 -12.23
N LEU A 32 -9.68 -13.35 -12.04
CA LEU A 32 -9.20 -14.74 -12.11
C LEU A 32 -8.71 -15.09 -13.52
N GLU A 33 -9.41 -14.64 -14.55
CA GLU A 33 -8.99 -14.86 -15.94
C GLU A 33 -7.72 -14.08 -16.27
N ALA A 34 -7.57 -12.84 -15.79
CA ALA A 34 -6.31 -12.10 -15.90
C ALA A 34 -5.16 -12.79 -15.17
N ALA A 35 -5.40 -13.29 -13.95
CA ALA A 35 -4.42 -14.03 -13.17
C ALA A 35 -3.99 -15.34 -13.86
N ARG A 36 -4.89 -16.00 -14.58
CA ARG A 36 -4.58 -17.19 -15.39
C ARG A 36 -3.61 -16.89 -16.53
N HIS A 37 -3.71 -15.70 -17.12
CA HIS A 37 -2.81 -15.25 -18.19
C HIS A 37 -1.49 -14.66 -17.66
N PHE A 38 -1.44 -14.23 -16.40
CA PHE A 38 -0.27 -13.59 -15.81
C PHE A 38 1.04 -14.38 -16.00
N PRO A 39 1.11 -15.71 -15.78
CA PRO A 39 2.36 -16.47 -15.98
C PRO A 39 2.92 -16.38 -17.40
N GLN A 40 2.04 -16.30 -18.40
CA GLN A 40 2.42 -16.20 -19.82
C GLN A 40 2.98 -14.82 -20.16
N GLN A 41 2.72 -13.82 -19.32
CA GLN A 41 3.13 -12.43 -19.51
C GLN A 41 4.36 -12.05 -18.69
N ILE A 42 4.86 -12.92 -17.79
CA ILE A 42 5.99 -12.63 -16.88
C ILE A 42 7.22 -12.13 -17.65
N ASP A 43 7.60 -12.79 -18.75
CA ASP A 43 8.80 -12.42 -19.49
C ASP A 43 8.63 -11.09 -20.24
N MET A 44 7.42 -10.76 -20.66
CA MET A 44 7.10 -9.43 -21.19
C MET A 44 7.25 -8.38 -20.09
N PHE A 45 6.67 -8.59 -18.90
CA PHE A 45 6.80 -7.65 -17.78
C PHE A 45 8.27 -7.44 -17.38
N LYS A 46 9.07 -8.51 -17.31
CA LYS A 46 10.51 -8.43 -17.04
C LYS A 46 11.24 -7.60 -18.09
N ARG A 47 10.96 -7.80 -19.38
CA ARG A 47 11.59 -7.02 -20.46
C ARG A 47 11.20 -5.56 -20.39
N ASN A 48 9.91 -5.26 -20.23
CA ASN A 48 9.40 -3.90 -20.12
C ASN A 48 10.02 -3.18 -18.91
N ALA A 49 10.09 -3.83 -17.75
CA ALA A 49 10.72 -3.27 -16.55
C ALA A 49 12.20 -2.96 -16.78
N ARG A 50 12.95 -3.84 -17.46
CA ARG A 50 14.36 -3.58 -17.79
C ARG A 50 14.53 -2.39 -18.71
N THR A 51 13.70 -2.26 -19.75
CA THR A 51 13.74 -1.13 -20.66
C THR A 51 13.50 0.19 -19.91
N VAL A 52 12.46 0.24 -19.08
CA VAL A 52 12.14 1.44 -18.28
C VAL A 52 13.28 1.79 -17.32
N VAL A 53 13.85 0.81 -16.61
CA VAL A 53 14.97 1.05 -15.68
C VAL A 53 16.23 1.51 -16.41
N GLN A 54 16.51 0.96 -17.59
CA GLN A 54 17.64 1.39 -18.43
C GLN A 54 17.47 2.83 -18.91
N GLU A 55 16.28 3.18 -19.40
CA GLU A 55 15.94 4.55 -19.80
C GLU A 55 16.06 5.52 -18.62
N MET A 56 15.50 5.19 -17.46
CA MET A 56 15.63 6.01 -16.25
C MET A 56 17.09 6.19 -15.82
N SER A 57 17.92 5.14 -15.92
CA SER A 57 19.34 5.21 -15.58
C SER A 57 20.14 6.10 -16.54
N SER A 58 19.66 6.32 -17.76
CA SER A 58 20.27 7.22 -18.73
C SER A 58 19.99 8.71 -18.46
N LEU A 59 18.98 9.01 -17.63
CA LEU A 59 18.57 10.37 -17.26
C LEU A 59 19.33 10.93 -16.04
N GLY A 60 20.17 10.12 -15.40
CA GLY A 60 21.00 10.50 -14.25
C GLY A 60 21.11 9.38 -13.20
N PRO A 61 21.83 9.61 -12.09
CA PRO A 61 21.94 8.66 -10.98
C PRO A 61 20.64 8.61 -10.17
N MET A 62 19.54 8.18 -10.79
CA MET A 62 18.24 8.01 -10.13
C MET A 62 18.23 6.77 -9.19
N LEU A 63 19.25 5.91 -9.30
CA LEU A 63 19.47 4.76 -8.44
C LEU A 63 20.36 5.11 -7.24
N ASP A 64 20.14 6.26 -6.61
CA ASP A 64 20.78 6.56 -5.33
C ASP A 64 20.36 5.50 -4.30
N PRO A 65 21.30 4.73 -3.72
CA PRO A 65 20.99 3.70 -2.75
C PRO A 65 20.19 4.20 -1.54
N ILE A 66 20.41 5.46 -1.13
CA ILE A 66 19.68 6.06 0.00
C ILE A 66 18.22 6.28 -0.38
N LEU A 67 17.96 6.84 -1.55
CA LEU A 67 16.61 7.03 -2.07
C LEU A 67 15.89 5.69 -2.30
N LEU A 68 16.60 4.67 -2.79
CA LEU A 68 16.02 3.33 -2.97
C LEU A 68 15.65 2.67 -1.64
N GLU A 69 16.42 2.89 -0.59
CA GLU A 69 16.10 2.39 0.76
C GLU A 69 14.79 2.99 1.26
N LEU A 70 14.49 4.26 0.94
CA LEU A 70 13.23 4.91 1.32
C LEU A 70 12.00 4.19 0.76
N PHE A 71 12.10 3.49 -0.36
CA PHE A 71 10.96 2.78 -0.98
C PHE A 71 10.77 1.36 -0.45
N ARG A 72 11.66 0.86 0.41
CA ARG A 72 11.56 -0.51 0.93
C ARG A 72 10.50 -0.61 2.02
N THR A 73 9.69 -1.66 1.96
CA THR A 73 8.64 -1.92 2.96
C THR A 73 9.23 -2.10 4.36
N GLU A 74 10.42 -2.66 4.48
CA GLU A 74 11.14 -2.84 5.74
C GLU A 74 11.53 -1.49 6.35
N PHE A 75 11.99 -0.56 5.53
CA PHE A 75 12.23 0.82 5.93
C PHE A 75 10.92 1.46 6.37
N HIS A 76 9.85 1.41 5.56
CA HIS A 76 8.55 2.00 5.89
C HIS A 76 8.00 1.50 7.24
N ILE A 77 8.06 0.18 7.48
CA ILE A 77 7.57 -0.42 8.72
C ILE A 77 8.41 0.04 9.91
N SER A 78 9.73 0.07 9.78
CA SER A 78 10.63 0.51 10.85
C SER A 78 10.50 2.01 11.12
N PHE A 79 10.33 2.81 10.07
CA PHE A 79 10.14 4.26 10.14
C PHE A 79 8.83 4.63 10.85
N LEU A 80 7.72 3.99 10.48
CA LEU A 80 6.40 4.31 11.04
C LEU A 80 6.23 3.80 12.47
N TRP A 81 6.84 2.66 12.82
CA TRP A 81 6.50 1.94 14.05
C TRP A 81 7.67 1.71 15.01
N GLY A 82 8.91 1.96 14.59
CA GLY A 82 10.11 1.63 15.34
C GLY A 82 10.32 0.13 15.54
N GLU A 83 11.44 -0.27 16.14
CA GLU A 83 11.84 -1.68 16.29
C GLU A 83 10.80 -2.55 16.98
N ARG A 84 10.15 -2.03 18.03
CA ARG A 84 9.11 -2.77 18.77
C ARG A 84 7.78 -2.84 18.03
N GLY A 85 7.45 -1.79 17.27
CA GLY A 85 6.19 -1.72 16.55
C GLY A 85 6.16 -2.60 15.31
N VAL A 86 7.32 -2.97 14.75
CA VAL A 86 7.42 -3.98 13.67
C VAL A 86 6.78 -5.32 14.06
N LEU A 87 6.86 -5.69 15.34
CA LEU A 87 6.35 -6.96 15.86
C LEU A 87 4.83 -7.01 16.01
N THR A 88 4.16 -5.85 15.87
CA THR A 88 2.69 -5.77 15.99
C THR A 88 2.02 -6.24 14.70
N SER A 89 0.81 -6.79 14.82
CA SER A 89 0.11 -7.34 13.66
C SER A 89 -0.18 -6.26 12.62
N PRO A 90 -0.26 -6.59 11.31
CA PRO A 90 -0.64 -5.61 10.29
C PRO A 90 -1.93 -4.86 10.64
N ASN A 91 -2.95 -5.58 11.11
CA ASN A 91 -4.27 -5.01 11.43
C ASN A 91 -4.18 -3.95 12.54
N GLN A 92 -3.38 -4.21 13.59
CA GLN A 92 -3.15 -3.24 14.67
C GLN A 92 -2.41 -2.00 14.16
N ARG A 93 -1.42 -2.18 13.27
CA ARG A 93 -0.67 -1.08 12.64
C ARG A 93 -1.58 -0.22 11.76
N PHE A 94 -2.42 -0.83 10.93
CA PHE A 94 -3.35 -0.10 10.09
C PHE A 94 -4.37 0.69 10.91
N ALA A 95 -5.02 0.07 11.90
CA ALA A 95 -5.95 0.77 12.78
C ALA A 95 -5.28 1.96 13.48
N ARG A 96 -4.08 1.76 14.04
CA ARG A 96 -3.32 2.83 14.70
C ARG A 96 -2.93 3.95 13.74
N LEU A 97 -2.57 3.63 12.50
CA LEU A 97 -2.21 4.64 11.50
C LEU A 97 -3.43 5.48 11.14
N THR A 98 -4.60 4.85 10.95
CA THR A 98 -5.87 5.54 10.69
C THR A 98 -6.20 6.54 11.80
N ASP A 99 -6.05 6.15 13.07
CA ASP A 99 -6.27 7.05 14.20
C ASP A 99 -5.32 8.25 14.19
N ILE A 100 -4.02 7.99 13.96
CA ILE A 100 -2.99 9.04 13.91
C ILE A 100 -3.26 10.01 12.76
N LEU A 101 -3.51 9.51 11.55
CA LEU A 101 -3.78 10.33 10.37
C LEU A 101 -5.06 11.17 10.57
N SER A 102 -6.10 10.59 11.14
CA SER A 102 -7.36 11.30 11.43
C SER A 102 -7.16 12.42 12.44
N ALA A 103 -6.39 12.17 13.50
CA ALA A 103 -6.05 13.19 14.49
C ALA A 103 -5.17 14.31 13.90
N MET A 104 -4.17 13.96 13.08
CA MET A 104 -3.31 14.95 12.42
C MET A 104 -4.11 15.82 11.44
N ALA A 105 -4.98 15.21 10.64
CA ALA A 105 -5.85 15.93 9.71
C ALA A 105 -6.79 16.89 10.45
N THR A 106 -7.40 16.42 11.55
CA THR A 106 -8.27 17.25 12.39
C THR A 106 -7.50 18.43 13.00
N LYS A 107 -6.28 18.19 13.49
CA LYS A 107 -5.43 19.24 14.03
C LYS A 107 -5.08 20.29 12.97
N LEU A 108 -4.70 19.85 11.77
CA LEU A 108 -4.34 20.73 10.66
C LEU A 108 -5.54 21.58 10.20
N ALA A 109 -6.73 20.96 10.07
CA ALA A 109 -7.95 21.66 9.67
C ALA A 109 -8.43 22.70 10.71
N ASN A 110 -8.11 22.48 11.98
CA ASN A 110 -8.48 23.37 13.08
C ASN A 110 -7.35 24.34 13.48
N GLN A 111 -6.21 24.35 12.78
CA GLN A 111 -5.19 25.37 13.02
C GLN A 111 -5.71 26.74 12.52
N PRO A 112 -5.64 27.79 13.35
CA PRO A 112 -5.91 29.14 12.87
C PRO A 112 -4.91 29.49 11.76
N PRO A 113 -5.30 30.32 10.77
CA PRO A 113 -4.36 30.79 9.76
C PRO A 113 -3.16 31.43 10.45
N ASP A 114 -1.95 31.04 10.05
CA ASP A 114 -0.72 31.57 10.63
C ASP A 114 -0.73 33.09 10.54
N SER A 115 -0.41 33.73 11.66
CA SER A 115 -0.34 35.20 11.79
C SER A 115 0.90 35.81 11.12
N ASP A 116 1.64 35.03 10.33
CA ASP A 116 2.85 35.46 9.61
C ASP A 116 2.57 36.06 8.23
N ASP A 117 1.32 36.07 7.75
CA ASP A 117 0.91 36.83 6.54
C ASP A 117 0.52 38.29 6.86
N ALA A 118 0.86 38.79 8.05
CA ALA A 118 0.55 40.15 8.50
C ALA A 118 1.79 40.96 8.92
N VAL A 119 2.83 41.05 8.07
CA VAL A 119 3.78 42.19 8.07
C VAL A 119 4.25 42.50 6.65
#